data_AF-A0A7S3IXI7-F1
#
_entry.id   AF-A0A7S3IXI7-F1
#
_cell.length_a   1.000
_cell.length_b   1.000
_cell.length_c   1.000
_cell.angle_alpha   90.00
_cell.angle_beta   90.00
_cell.angle_gamma   90.00
#
_symmetry.space_group_name_H-M   'P 1'
#
loop_
_entity.id
_entity.type
_entity.pdbx_description
1 polymer ?
#
loop_
_entity_poly.entity_id
_entity_poly.type
_entity_poly.pdbx_seq_one_letter_code
_entity_poly.pdbx_strand_id
1 'polypeptide(L)'
;FKIFNSAPFKDSHSRKLDGGIGIVEMMFRTNILALVGGGQKPKFAMTKVFLWDDLSYKCIGEISFKQNVKAVRLTKDKIVAVLETRTYIYNFDDLRLVDAIETCPNPKGLVALNPDPENAILVTPDKQKGSVRISSYEKNKSISV
;
A
#
# COMPACT_ATOMS: atom_id res chain seq x y z
N PHE A 1 12.10 -11.56 0.68
CA PHE A 1 10.84 -11.87 1.40
C PHE A 1 10.42 -13.30 1.08
N LYS A 2 9.42 -13.84 1.78
CA LYS A 2 8.83 -15.15 1.51
C LYS A 2 7.31 -15.04 1.44
N ILE A 3 6.69 -15.81 0.55
CA ILE A 3 5.24 -15.89 0.37
C ILE A 3 4.81 -17.31 0.73
N PHE A 4 3.78 -17.42 1.57
CA PHE A 4 3.25 -18.69 2.04
C PHE A 4 1.79 -18.83 1.60
N ASN A 5 1.42 -20.02 1.13
CA ASN A 5 0.02 -20.41 1.09
C ASN A 5 -0.41 -20.81 2.50
N SER A 6 -1.62 -20.41 2.90
CA SER A 6 -2.15 -20.74 4.23
C SER A 6 -2.90 -22.08 4.25
N ALA A 7 -3.53 -22.46 3.13
CA ALA A 7 -4.35 -23.67 3.03
C ALA A 7 -4.16 -24.36 1.65
N PRO A 8 -3.45 -25.50 1.58
CA PRO A 8 -2.61 -26.06 2.64
C PRO A 8 -1.42 -25.13 2.97
N PHE A 9 -0.89 -25.21 4.19
CA PHE A 9 0.28 -24.42 4.57
C PHE A 9 1.51 -24.87 3.79
N LYS A 10 2.07 -23.99 2.96
CA LYS A 10 3.23 -24.29 2.11
C LYS A 10 4.03 -23.04 1.76
N ASP A 11 5.35 -23.14 1.78
CA ASP A 11 6.22 -22.13 1.17
C ASP A 11 5.96 -22.09 -0.34
N SER A 12 5.49 -20.95 -0.83
CA SER A 12 5.15 -20.77 -2.25
C SER A 12 6.36 -20.21 -2.99
N HIS A 13 6.89 -19.08 -2.52
CA HIS A 13 7.97 -18.36 -3.18
C HIS A 13 8.92 -17.72 -2.16
N SER A 14 10.21 -17.92 -2.37
CA SER A 14 11.26 -17.24 -1.63
C SER A 14 12.05 -16.33 -2.57
N ARG A 15 12.25 -15.09 -2.15
CA ARG A 15 12.96 -14.04 -2.90
C ARG A 15 14.08 -13.48 -2.06
N LYS A 16 15.31 -13.64 -2.54
CA LYS A 16 16.50 -13.00 -1.97
C LYS A 16 16.83 -11.79 -2.83
N LEU A 17 16.82 -10.62 -2.20
CA LEU A 17 17.22 -9.36 -2.81
C LEU A 17 18.49 -8.88 -2.11
N ASP A 18 19.30 -8.06 -2.79
CA ASP A 18 20.57 -7.53 -2.26
C ASP A 18 20.34 -6.37 -1.27
N GLY A 19 19.56 -6.62 -0.23
CA GLY A 19 19.23 -5.65 0.80
C GLY A 19 17.92 -5.98 1.51
N GLY A 20 17.69 -5.29 2.61
CA GLY A 20 16.50 -5.46 3.44
C GLY A 20 15.25 -4.85 2.81
N ILE A 21 14.14 -5.54 3.00
CA ILE A 21 12.79 -5.11 2.66
C ILE A 21 12.00 -5.04 3.96
N GLY A 22 11.42 -3.88 4.26
CA GLY A 22 10.67 -3.62 5.48
C GLY A 22 9.18 -3.90 5.34
N ILE A 23 8.61 -3.64 4.16
CA ILE A 23 7.19 -3.85 3.87
C ILE A 23 7.07 -4.67 2.58
N VAL A 24 6.20 -5.67 2.62
CA VAL A 24 5.77 -6.48 1.48
C VAL A 24 4.26 -6.61 1.57
N GLU A 25 3.54 -5.88 0.73
CA GLU A 25 2.09 -5.94 0.65
C GLU A 25 1.69 -6.67 -0.64
N MET A 26 0.91 -7.75 -0.54
CA MET A 26 0.44 -8.50 -1.69
C MET A 26 -0.86 -7.91 -2.23
N MET A 27 -1.00 -7.83 -3.56
CA MET A 27 -2.32 -7.62 -4.16
C MET A 27 -3.01 -8.97 -4.31
N PHE A 28 -3.77 -9.37 -3.27
CA PHE A 28 -4.45 -10.67 -3.19
C PHE A 28 -3.51 -11.85 -3.52
N ARG A 29 -3.90 -12.71 -4.46
CA ARG A 29 -3.10 -13.85 -4.96
C ARG A 29 -2.47 -13.57 -6.32
N THR A 30 -2.30 -12.31 -6.70
CA THR A 30 -1.59 -11.94 -7.93
C THR A 30 -0.07 -11.99 -7.74
N ASN A 31 0.67 -11.85 -8.83
CA ASN A 31 2.12 -11.68 -8.84
C ASN A 31 2.57 -10.25 -8.50
N ILE A 32 1.63 -9.32 -8.22
CA ILE A 32 1.98 -7.93 -7.94
C ILE A 32 2.09 -7.69 -6.44
N LEU A 33 3.21 -7.07 -6.05
CA LEU A 33 3.56 -6.73 -4.68
C LEU A 33 3.90 -5.24 -4.59
N ALA A 34 3.61 -4.61 -3.45
CA ALA A 34 4.22 -3.34 -3.08
C ALA A 34 5.37 -3.60 -2.10
N LEU A 35 6.56 -3.10 -2.46
CA LEU A 35 7.79 -3.25 -1.68
C LEU A 35 8.25 -1.89 -1.15
N VAL A 36 8.67 -1.85 0.11
CA VAL A 36 9.39 -0.71 0.71
C VAL A 36 10.66 -1.25 1.36
N GLY A 37 11.77 -0.53 1.19
CA GLY A 37 13.02 -0.90 1.83
C GLY A 37 12.93 -0.88 3.36
N GLY A 38 13.82 -1.60 4.03
CA GLY A 38 13.89 -1.59 5.49
C GLY A 38 15.13 -2.30 6.04
N GLY A 39 15.30 -2.27 7.36
CA GLY A 39 16.48 -2.80 8.04
C GLY A 39 17.71 -1.89 7.92
N GLN A 40 18.87 -2.39 8.35
CA GLN A 40 20.11 -1.60 8.41
C GLN A 40 20.71 -1.30 7.02
N LYS A 41 20.50 -2.20 6.05
CA LYS A 41 21.00 -2.09 4.67
C LYS A 41 19.85 -2.32 3.70
N PRO A 42 18.95 -1.34 3.49
CA PRO A 42 17.76 -1.54 2.70
C PRO A 42 18.08 -1.62 1.20
N LYS A 43 17.40 -2.50 0.45
CA LYS A 43 17.56 -2.60 -1.03
C LYS A 43 16.98 -1.36 -1.73
N PHE A 44 15.91 -0.82 -1.16
CA PHE A 44 15.13 0.29 -1.69
C PHE A 44 15.07 1.43 -0.67
N ALA A 45 14.70 2.64 -1.08
CA ALA A 45 14.46 3.72 -0.12
C ALA A 45 13.22 3.43 0.75
N MET A 46 13.26 3.77 2.03
CA MET A 46 12.11 3.67 2.94
C MET A 46 11.00 4.69 2.62
N THR A 47 11.32 5.67 1.79
CA THR A 47 10.42 6.74 1.33
C THR A 47 9.79 6.45 -0.03
N LYS A 48 10.01 5.25 -0.58
CA LYS A 48 9.48 4.85 -1.90
C LYS A 48 8.68 3.55 -1.78
N VAL A 49 7.54 3.51 -2.46
CA VAL A 49 6.78 2.28 -2.72
C VAL A 49 7.12 1.82 -4.14
N PHE A 50 7.65 0.61 -4.25
CA PHE A 50 7.92 -0.05 -5.53
C PHE A 50 6.82 -1.06 -5.83
N LEU A 51 6.15 -0.93 -6.97
CA LEU A 51 5.27 -1.97 -7.51
C LEU A 51 6.15 -3.00 -8.22
N TRP A 52 6.13 -4.22 -7.71
CA TRP A 52 6.98 -5.31 -8.12
C TRP A 52 6.13 -6.41 -8.75
N ASP A 53 6.50 -6.79 -9.98
CA ASP A 53 5.99 -8.00 -10.61
C ASP A 53 6.94 -9.16 -10.27
N ASP A 54 6.45 -10.08 -9.44
CA ASP A 54 7.22 -11.22 -8.97
C ASP A 54 7.42 -12.32 -10.00
N LEU A 55 6.57 -12.36 -11.04
CA LEU A 55 6.71 -13.31 -12.14
C LEU A 55 7.83 -12.88 -13.09
N SER A 56 7.89 -11.60 -13.43
CA SER A 56 8.93 -11.05 -14.32
C SER A 56 10.16 -10.48 -13.59
N TYR A 57 10.18 -10.55 -12.26
CA TYR A 57 11.28 -10.14 -11.40
C TYR A 57 11.70 -8.67 -11.61
N LYS A 58 10.73 -7.78 -11.83
CA LYS A 58 10.99 -6.38 -12.18
C LYS A 58 10.10 -5.41 -11.42
N CYS A 59 10.61 -4.20 -11.26
CA CYS A 59 9.80 -3.06 -10.86
C CYS A 59 8.98 -2.59 -12.07
N ILE A 60 7.68 -2.41 -11.87
CA ILE A 60 6.74 -1.93 -12.89
C ILE A 60 6.24 -0.50 -12.62
N GLY A 61 6.54 0.05 -11.44
CA GLY A 61 6.19 1.42 -11.07
C GLY A 61 6.76 1.79 -9.72
N GLU A 62 6.91 3.09 -9.47
CA GLU A 62 7.33 3.60 -8.17
C GLU A 62 6.58 4.88 -7.78
N ILE A 63 6.36 5.04 -6.48
CA ILE A 63 5.80 6.25 -5.88
C ILE A 63 6.76 6.76 -4.81
N SER A 64 7.13 8.03 -4.88
CA SER A 64 8.11 8.65 -3.99
C SER A 64 7.47 9.63 -3.02
N PHE A 65 7.90 9.57 -1.76
CA PHE A 65 7.40 10.40 -0.67
C PHE A 65 8.53 11.16 0.03
N LYS A 66 8.16 12.16 0.83
CA LYS A 66 9.10 12.94 1.66
C LYS A 66 9.36 12.34 3.04
N GLN A 67 8.55 11.38 3.46
CA GLN A 67 8.67 10.69 4.75
C GLN A 67 8.65 9.19 4.53
N ASN A 68 9.11 8.45 5.54
CA ASN A 68 9.11 6.99 5.50
C ASN A 68 7.68 6.45 5.44
N VAL A 69 7.48 5.47 4.57
CA VAL A 69 6.22 4.75 4.44
C VAL A 69 6.08 3.80 5.65
N LYS A 70 4.95 3.87 6.34
CA LYS A 70 4.63 3.07 7.53
C LYS A 70 3.81 1.83 7.19
N ALA A 71 2.93 1.94 6.21
CA ALA A 71 2.13 0.82 5.70
C ALA A 71 1.73 1.07 4.24
N VAL A 72 1.42 -0.02 3.53
CA VAL A 72 0.81 0.00 2.20
C VAL A 72 -0.42 -0.91 2.22
N ARG A 73 -1.48 -0.55 1.50
CA ARG A 73 -2.58 -1.45 1.14
C ARG A 73 -2.78 -1.41 -0.37
N LEU A 74 -3.07 -2.57 -0.95
CA LEU A 74 -3.35 -2.72 -2.38
C LEU A 74 -4.74 -3.30 -2.59
N THR A 75 -5.48 -2.69 -3.52
CA THR A 75 -6.66 -3.30 -4.17
C THR A 75 -6.39 -3.38 -5.67
N LYS A 76 -7.36 -3.90 -6.44
CA LYS A 76 -7.25 -3.97 -7.90
C LYS A 76 -7.15 -2.59 -8.57
N ASP A 77 -7.56 -1.53 -7.88
CA ASP A 77 -7.72 -0.19 -8.45
C ASP A 77 -7.15 0.93 -7.60
N LYS A 78 -6.69 0.65 -6.37
CA LYS A 78 -6.13 1.64 -5.45
C LYS A 78 -4.82 1.16 -4.83
N ILE A 79 -3.92 2.12 -4.64
CA ILE A 79 -2.72 2.00 -3.83
C ILE A 79 -2.85 2.99 -2.69
N VAL A 80 -2.83 2.50 -1.45
CA VAL A 80 -2.89 3.35 -0.27
C VAL A 80 -1.54 3.31 0.45
N ALA A 81 -0.87 4.45 0.54
CA ALA A 81 0.41 4.60 1.24
C ALA A 81 0.22 5.45 2.50
N VAL A 82 0.57 4.88 3.66
CA VAL A 82 0.44 5.52 4.96
C VAL A 82 1.78 6.06 5.41
N LEU A 83 1.85 7.35 5.70
CA LEU A 83 2.99 8.05 6.30
C LEU A 83 2.66 8.40 7.77
N GLU A 84 3.58 9.07 8.45
CA GLU A 84 3.42 9.47 9.86
C GLU A 84 2.20 10.38 10.05
N THR A 85 1.97 11.35 9.18
CA THR A 85 0.90 12.36 9.36
C THR A 85 -0.04 12.49 8.17
N ARG A 86 0.11 11.61 7.17
CA ARG A 86 -0.72 11.62 5.95
C ARG A 86 -0.95 10.21 5.42
N THR A 87 -2.10 10.00 4.81
CA THR A 87 -2.40 8.81 4.01
C THR A 87 -2.67 9.26 2.58
N TYR A 88 -1.96 8.68 1.62
CA TYR A 88 -2.11 8.97 0.20
C TYR A 88 -2.82 7.82 -0.50
N ILE A 89 -3.78 8.16 -1.36
CA ILE A 89 -4.54 7.22 -2.17
C ILE A 89 -4.20 7.51 -3.62
N TYR A 90 -3.72 6.49 -4.34
CA TYR A 90 -3.41 6.56 -5.77
C TYR A 90 -4.29 5.59 -6.54
N ASN A 91 -4.57 5.91 -7.80
CA ASN A 91 -5.12 4.96 -8.73
C ASN A 91 -4.04 3.94 -9.11
N PHE A 92 -4.40 2.66 -9.16
CA PHE A 92 -3.43 1.60 -9.45
C PHE A 92 -2.94 1.64 -10.92
N ASP A 93 -3.83 1.94 -11.85
CA ASP A 93 -3.55 1.82 -13.29
C ASP A 93 -2.56 2.87 -13.82
N ASP A 94 -2.72 4.14 -13.39
CA ASP A 94 -1.94 5.27 -13.90
C ASP A 94 -1.12 5.99 -12.82
N LEU A 95 -1.12 5.48 -11.58
CA LEU A 95 -0.41 6.03 -10.43
C LEU A 95 -0.78 7.49 -10.12
N ARG A 96 -1.92 7.98 -10.60
CA ARG A 96 -2.37 9.34 -10.28
C ARG A 96 -2.83 9.41 -8.84
N LEU A 97 -2.47 10.51 -8.17
CA LEU A 97 -2.95 10.80 -6.84
C LEU A 97 -4.46 11.07 -6.89
N VAL A 98 -5.22 10.29 -6.14
CA VAL A 98 -6.68 10.43 -5.97
C VAL A 98 -6.97 11.35 -4.80
N ASP A 99 -6.33 11.10 -3.66
CA ASP A 99 -6.57 11.86 -2.43
C ASP A 99 -5.36 11.81 -1.48
N ALA A 100 -5.24 12.81 -0.61
CA ALA A 100 -4.22 12.93 0.42
C ALA A 100 -4.86 13.38 1.73
N ILE A 101 -5.14 12.43 2.61
CA ILE A 101 -5.76 12.66 3.91
C ILE A 101 -4.68 13.03 4.92
N GLU A 102 -4.81 14.18 5.56
CA GLU A 102 -4.02 14.53 6.74
C GLU A 102 -4.59 13.87 8.00
N THR A 103 -3.72 13.23 8.77
CA THR A 103 -4.07 12.47 9.98
C THR A 103 -3.35 13.03 11.20
N CYS A 104 -3.80 12.67 12.40
CA CYS A 104 -2.93 12.74 13.58
C CYS A 104 -1.70 11.82 13.39
N PRO A 105 -0.63 11.97 14.22
CA PRO A 105 0.53 11.09 14.17
C PRO A 105 0.12 9.61 14.23
N ASN A 106 0.47 8.87 13.17
CA ASN A 106 0.17 7.47 12.92
C ASN A 106 1.47 6.64 12.80
N PRO A 107 2.30 6.57 13.86
CA PRO A 107 3.60 5.91 13.80
C PRO A 107 3.53 4.41 13.50
N LYS A 108 2.34 3.80 13.74
CA LYS A 108 2.07 2.38 13.49
C LYS A 108 1.49 2.08 12.09
N GLY A 109 1.25 3.10 11.27
CA GLY A 109 0.69 2.91 9.92
C GLY A 109 -0.72 2.31 9.93
N LEU A 110 -1.55 2.67 10.90
CA LEU A 110 -2.93 2.18 11.02
C LEU A 110 -3.76 2.64 9.82
N VAL A 111 -4.37 1.68 9.13
CA VAL A 111 -5.32 1.89 8.04
C VAL A 111 -6.11 0.60 7.82
N ALA A 112 -7.38 0.73 7.45
CA ALA A 112 -8.20 -0.37 6.97
C ALA A 112 -8.86 0.02 5.65
N LEU A 113 -8.88 -0.89 4.69
CA LEU A 113 -9.44 -0.68 3.37
C LEU A 113 -10.31 -1.88 3.01
N ASN A 114 -11.54 -1.63 2.58
CA ASN A 114 -12.36 -2.68 1.99
C ASN A 114 -11.76 -3.06 0.62
N PRO A 115 -11.39 -4.34 0.41
CA PRO A 115 -10.82 -4.79 -0.86
C PRO A 115 -11.78 -4.77 -2.05
N ASP A 116 -13.10 -4.69 -1.80
CA ASP A 116 -14.13 -4.64 -2.83
C ASP A 116 -14.20 -3.24 -3.47
N PRO A 117 -13.87 -3.11 -4.78
CA PRO A 117 -13.90 -1.81 -5.47
C PRO A 117 -15.28 -1.15 -5.52
N GLU A 118 -16.36 -1.94 -5.49
CA GLU A 118 -17.74 -1.43 -5.49
C GLU A 118 -18.16 -0.87 -4.13
N ASN A 119 -17.39 -1.17 -3.07
CA ASN A 119 -17.62 -0.71 -1.71
C ASN A 119 -16.31 -0.21 -1.10
N ALA A 120 -15.54 0.57 -1.86
CA ALA A 120 -14.19 1.00 -1.52
C ALA A 120 -14.15 2.00 -0.35
N ILE A 121 -14.35 1.48 0.86
CA ILE A 121 -14.33 2.24 2.12
C ILE A 121 -12.92 2.18 2.71
N LEU A 122 -12.36 3.35 2.96
CA LEU A 122 -11.09 3.53 3.65
C LEU A 122 -11.34 4.11 5.05
N VAL A 123 -10.70 3.52 6.05
CA VAL A 123 -10.69 4.03 7.42
C VAL A 123 -9.27 4.39 7.83
N THR A 124 -9.10 5.64 8.27
CA THR A 124 -7.82 6.19 8.75
C THR A 124 -8.00 6.84 10.12
N PRO A 125 -6.93 6.99 10.93
CA PRO A 125 -6.97 7.93 12.05
C PRO A 125 -7.31 9.34 11.55
N ASP A 126 -8.20 10.05 12.23
CA ASP A 126 -8.52 11.43 11.86
C ASP A 126 -7.48 12.41 12.44
N LYS A 127 -7.65 13.72 12.19
CA LYS A 127 -6.78 14.77 12.74
C LYS A 127 -6.81 14.83 14.27
N GLN A 128 -7.95 14.50 14.88
CA GLN A 128 -8.07 14.40 16.33
C GLN A 128 -7.72 12.99 16.80
N LYS A 129 -6.74 12.89 17.70
CA LYS A 129 -6.36 11.61 18.32
C LYS A 129 -7.55 10.99 19.04
N GLY A 130 -7.79 9.70 18.78
CA GLY A 130 -8.93 8.94 19.32
C GLY A 130 -10.11 8.84 18.37
N SER A 131 -10.11 9.62 17.27
CA SER A 131 -11.15 9.58 16.23
C SER A 131 -10.65 8.88 14.97
N VAL A 132 -11.57 8.34 14.19
CA VAL A 132 -11.32 7.75 12.87
C VAL A 132 -12.14 8.47 11.81
N ARG A 133 -11.57 8.57 10.60
CA ARG A 133 -12.24 9.07 9.40
C ARG A 133 -12.61 7.89 8.51
N ILE A 134 -13.84 7.90 8.02
CA ILE A 134 -14.35 6.96 7.02
C ILE A 134 -14.53 7.71 5.71
N SER A 135 -13.90 7.23 4.64
CA SER A 135 -13.97 7.81 3.29
C SER A 135 -14.42 6.74 2.29
N SER A 136 -15.34 7.07 1.38
CA SER A 136 -15.73 6.20 0.26
C SER A 136 -15.03 6.65 -1.03
N TYR A 137 -14.52 5.68 -1.79
CA TYR A 137 -13.81 5.86 -3.07
C TYR A 137 -14.39 4.97 -4.19
N GLU A 138 -15.70 4.70 -4.12
CA GLU A 138 -16.44 3.92 -5.13
C GLU A 138 -16.19 4.44 -6.55
N LYS A 139 -16.01 3.52 -7.50
CA LYS A 139 -16.02 3.85 -8.93
C LYS A 139 -17.46 4.20 -9.31
N ASN A 140 -17.68 5.43 -9.79
CA ASN A 140 -18.96 5.97 -10.34
C ASN A 140 -19.93 6.66 -9.37
N LYS A 141 -19.53 7.82 -8.83
CA LYS A 141 -20.45 8.97 -8.91
C LYS A 141 -20.13 9.76 -10.17
N SER A 142 -20.65 9.29 -11.30
CA SER A 142 -20.92 10.19 -12.42
C SER A 142 -21.84 11.27 -11.87
N ILE A 143 -21.29 12.46 -11.62
CA ILE A 143 -22.09 13.66 -11.42
C ILE A 143 -22.73 13.90 -12.79
N SER A 144 -23.98 13.49 -12.93
CA SER A 144 -24.84 14.03 -13.96
C SER A 144 -24.91 15.53 -13.72
N VAL A 145 -24.27 16.31 -14.58
CA VAL A 145 -24.49 17.75 -14.69
C VAL A 145 -25.86 17.97 -15.31
#